data_AF-A9D4V2-F1
#
_entry.id   AF-A9D4V2-F1
#
_cell.length_a   1.000
_cell.length_b   1.000
_cell.length_c   1.000
_cell.angle_alpha   90.00
_cell.angle_beta   90.00
_cell.angle_gamma   90.00
#
_symmetry.space_group_name_H-M   'P 1'
#
loop_
_entity.id
_entity.type
_entity.pdbx_description
1 polymer ?
#
loop_
_entity_poly.entity_id
_entity_poly.type
_entity_poly.pdbx_seq_one_letter_code
_entity_poly.pdbx_strand_id
1 'polypeptide(L)'
;MLMFLAGCNPDRFARAGSITAEAGQVPAALAVADEERRIGRTLPAYPDDCRRQHRSGVAAGDRLDAALIRTDRALARANGQIRECAGWYDEVRKGVAQ
;
A
#
# COMPACT_ATOMS: atom_id res chain seq x y z
N MET A 1 -37.69 -14.53 -52.17
CA MET A 1 -36.46 -13.75 -51.98
C MET A 1 -36.80 -12.55 -51.10
N LEU A 2 -36.82 -12.74 -49.77
CA LEU A 2 -37.01 -11.65 -48.80
C LEU A 2 -35.63 -11.11 -48.43
N MET A 3 -35.29 -9.93 -48.97
CA MET A 3 -34.19 -9.12 -48.46
C MET A 3 -34.65 -8.47 -47.16
N PHE A 4 -34.29 -9.06 -46.02
CA PHE A 4 -34.49 -8.44 -44.72
C PHE A 4 -33.48 -7.30 -44.54
N LEU A 5 -34.00 -6.08 -44.50
CA LEU A 5 -33.31 -4.88 -44.07
C LEU A 5 -32.94 -5.01 -42.58
N ALA A 6 -31.87 -5.74 -42.24
CA ALA A 6 -31.25 -5.74 -40.91
C ALA A 6 -30.49 -4.43 -40.61
N GLY A 7 -30.88 -3.35 -41.29
CA GLY A 7 -30.12 -2.11 -41.39
C GLY A 7 -30.48 -1.04 -40.36
N CYS A 8 -31.52 -1.21 -39.54
CA CYS A 8 -31.92 -0.26 -38.49
C CYS A 8 -32.60 -0.99 -37.31
N ASN A 9 -31.83 -1.69 -36.48
CA ASN A 9 -32.32 -2.05 -35.14
C ASN A 9 -32.01 -0.87 -34.20
N PRO A 10 -33.00 -0.18 -33.59
CA PRO A 10 -32.75 0.90 -32.63
C PRO A 10 -31.85 0.46 -31.47
N ASP A 11 -31.89 -0.82 -31.10
CA ASP A 11 -31.06 -1.39 -30.04
C ASP A 11 -29.56 -1.32 -30.35
N ARG A 12 -29.17 -1.33 -31.64
CA ARG A 12 -27.75 -1.30 -32.01
C ARG A 12 -27.12 0.06 -31.72
N PHE A 13 -27.89 1.14 -31.85
CA PHE A 13 -27.44 2.50 -31.57
C PHE A 13 -27.43 2.76 -30.07
N ALA A 14 -28.43 2.24 -29.35
CA ALA A 14 -28.42 2.24 -27.89
C ALA A 14 -27.20 1.47 -27.33
N ARG A 15 -26.90 0.28 -27.89
CA ARG A 15 -25.76 -0.54 -27.51
C ARG A 15 -24.41 0.06 -27.93
N ALA A 16 -24.33 0.70 -29.10
CA ALA A 16 -23.14 1.45 -29.49
C ALA A 16 -22.91 2.64 -28.54
N GLY A 17 -23.98 3.34 -28.14
CA GLY A 17 -23.96 4.41 -27.15
C GLY A 17 -23.47 3.94 -25.78
N SER A 18 -23.95 2.78 -25.30
CA SER A 18 -23.50 2.21 -24.03
C SER A 18 -22.03 1.78 -24.06
N ILE A 19 -21.57 1.14 -25.14
CA ILE A 19 -20.16 0.75 -25.32
C ILE A 19 -19.26 1.99 -25.34
N THR A 20 -19.67 3.07 -26.03
CA THR A 20 -18.88 4.32 -26.03
C THR A 20 -18.86 5.02 -24.66
N ALA A 21 -19.96 4.95 -23.91
CA ALA A 21 -20.03 5.48 -22.55
C ALA A 21 -19.12 4.71 -21.58
N GLU A 22 -19.14 3.36 -21.65
CA GLU A 22 -18.24 2.48 -20.90
C GLU A 22 -16.78 2.68 -21.30
N ALA A 23 -16.49 2.80 -22.61
CA ALA A 23 -15.15 3.08 -23.11
C ALA A 23 -14.61 4.43 -22.65
N GLY A 24 -15.47 5.44 -22.43
CA GLY A 24 -15.08 6.72 -21.84
C GLY A 24 -14.65 6.62 -20.36
N GLN A 25 -15.09 5.59 -19.64
CA GLN A 25 -14.71 5.36 -18.23
C GLN A 25 -13.31 4.74 -18.11
N VAL A 26 -12.86 3.99 -19.12
CA VAL A 26 -11.57 3.30 -19.10
C VAL A 26 -10.38 4.26 -19.01
N PRO A 27 -10.27 5.34 -19.82
CA PRO A 27 -9.20 6.32 -19.68
C PRO A 27 -9.17 7.00 -18.31
N ALA A 28 -10.35 7.31 -17.74
CA ALA A 28 -10.44 7.93 -16.42
C ALA A 28 -9.93 6.97 -15.32
N ALA A 29 -10.32 5.69 -15.38
CA ALA A 29 -9.84 4.68 -14.45
C ALA A 29 -8.33 4.43 -14.57
N LEU A 30 -7.80 4.40 -15.79
CA LEU A 30 -6.36 4.27 -16.03
C LEU A 30 -5.57 5.49 -15.51
N ALA A 31 -6.10 6.69 -15.69
CA ALA A 31 -5.46 7.91 -15.17
C ALA A 31 -5.36 7.90 -13.63
N VAL A 32 -6.38 7.42 -12.93
CA VAL A 32 -6.34 7.24 -11.47
C VAL A 32 -5.30 6.19 -11.08
N ALA A 33 -5.27 5.05 -11.76
CA ALA A 33 -4.31 3.98 -11.48
C ALA A 33 -2.85 4.40 -11.73
N ASP A 34 -2.61 5.16 -12.80
CA ASP A 34 -1.28 5.69 -13.11
C ASP A 34 -0.82 6.72 -12.06
N GLU A 35 -1.74 7.54 -11.57
CA GLU A 35 -1.48 8.48 -10.49
C GLU A 35 -1.12 7.77 -9.18
N GLU A 36 -1.91 6.79 -8.76
CA GLU A 36 -1.61 5.98 -7.57
C GLU A 36 -0.25 5.27 -7.70
N ARG A 37 0.06 4.74 -8.89
CA ARG A 37 1.35 4.11 -9.16
C ARG A 37 2.51 5.10 -9.08
N ARG A 38 2.30 6.33 -9.55
CA ARG A 38 3.28 7.42 -9.47
C ARG A 38 3.54 7.80 -8.02
N ILE A 39 2.48 8.04 -7.25
CA ILE A 39 2.56 8.32 -5.82
C ILE A 39 3.33 7.21 -5.10
N GLY A 40 2.94 5.95 -5.33
CA GLY A 40 3.59 4.79 -4.73
C GLY A 40 5.09 4.66 -5.07
N ARG A 41 5.51 5.07 -6.27
CA ARG A 41 6.93 5.10 -6.67
C ARG A 41 7.72 6.25 -6.03
N THR A 42 7.06 7.33 -5.65
CA THR A 42 7.69 8.49 -5.01
C THR A 42 7.77 8.39 -3.50
N LEU A 43 7.10 7.42 -2.89
CA LEU A 43 7.18 7.23 -1.44
C LEU A 43 8.61 6.90 -1.01
N PRO A 44 9.07 7.49 0.10
CA PRO A 44 10.38 7.16 0.64
C PRO A 44 10.45 5.68 0.99
N ALA A 45 11.62 5.08 0.77
CA ALA A 45 11.87 3.71 1.18
C ALA A 45 11.71 3.57 2.70
N TYR A 46 11.23 2.41 3.14
CA TYR A 46 11.14 2.10 4.57
C TYR A 46 12.54 2.10 5.19
N PRO A 47 12.78 2.83 6.30
CA PRO A 47 14.12 2.96 6.87
C PRO A 47 14.72 1.61 7.25
N ASP A 48 16.00 1.41 6.94
CA ASP A 48 16.71 0.15 7.26
C ASP A 48 16.75 -0.11 8.77
N ASP A 49 16.86 0.95 9.57
CA ASP A 49 16.79 0.84 11.02
C ASP A 49 15.47 0.27 11.49
N CYS A 50 14.36 0.52 10.80
CA CYS A 50 13.06 -0.06 11.15
C CYS A 50 12.93 -1.55 10.81
N ARG A 51 13.87 -2.12 10.04
CA ARG A 51 13.95 -3.56 9.76
C ARG A 51 14.86 -4.31 10.73
N ARG A 52 15.64 -3.58 11.53
CA ARG A 52 16.62 -4.15 12.47
C ARG A 52 15.90 -4.93 13.57
N GLN A 53 16.48 -6.06 13.97
CA GLN A 53 15.99 -6.84 15.10
C GLN A 53 16.85 -6.60 16.34
N HIS A 54 16.20 -6.55 17.51
CA HIS A 54 16.89 -6.49 18.79
C HIS A 54 16.89 -7.85 19.48
N ARG A 55 18.05 -8.24 20.03
CA ARG A 55 18.21 -9.47 20.80
C ARG A 55 18.62 -9.11 22.23
N SER A 56 18.12 -9.88 23.20
CA SER A 56 18.49 -9.74 24.63
C SER A 56 19.91 -10.22 24.92
N GLY A 57 20.40 -11.20 24.16
CA GLY A 57 21.72 -11.80 24.41
C GLY A 57 21.77 -12.60 25.72
N VAL A 58 20.62 -13.09 26.17
CA VAL A 58 20.52 -14.07 27.28
C VAL A 58 21.04 -15.42 26.80
N ALA A 59 21.83 -16.08 27.63
CA ALA A 59 22.38 -17.41 27.38
C ALA A 59 21.93 -18.43 28.44
N ALA A 60 22.02 -19.71 28.10
CA ALA A 60 21.79 -20.78 29.07
C ALA A 60 22.83 -20.71 30.20
N GLY A 61 22.36 -20.81 31.45
CA GLY A 61 23.22 -20.67 32.63
C GLY A 61 23.36 -19.23 33.15
N ASP A 62 22.82 -18.22 32.46
CA ASP A 62 22.71 -16.87 33.02
C ASP A 62 21.90 -16.90 34.31
N ARG A 63 22.35 -16.15 35.33
CA ARG A 63 21.51 -15.89 36.50
C ARG A 63 20.23 -15.18 36.06
N LEU A 64 19.10 -15.57 36.66
CA LEU A 64 17.77 -15.07 36.28
C LEU A 64 17.64 -13.54 36.38
N ASP A 65 18.26 -12.92 37.38
CA ASP A 65 18.28 -11.47 37.55
C ASP A 65 19.03 -10.76 36.41
N ALA A 66 20.20 -11.27 36.04
CA ALA A 66 20.96 -10.77 34.91
C ALA A 66 20.22 -10.98 33.57
N ALA A 67 19.56 -12.13 33.40
CA ALA A 67 18.77 -12.45 32.22
C ALA A 67 17.57 -11.50 32.07
N LEU A 68 16.88 -11.19 33.16
CA LEU A 68 15.76 -10.24 33.18
C LEU A 68 16.23 -8.84 32.76
N ILE A 69 17.31 -8.33 33.35
CA ILE A 69 17.87 -7.01 33.02
C ILE A 69 18.27 -6.92 31.54
N ARG A 70 18.90 -7.96 30.99
CA ARG A 70 19.28 -8.01 29.57
C ARG A 70 18.06 -7.98 28.65
N THR A 71 17.02 -8.72 29.03
CA THR A 71 15.76 -8.78 28.28
C THR A 71 15.06 -7.43 28.29
N ASP A 72 14.94 -6.80 29.46
CA ASP A 72 14.31 -5.48 29.59
C ASP A 72 15.05 -4.41 28.76
N ARG A 73 16.39 -4.41 28.80
CA ARG A 73 17.19 -3.50 27.96
C ARG A 73 16.95 -3.70 26.46
N ALA A 74 16.80 -4.95 26.01
CA ALA A 74 16.51 -5.22 24.60
C ALA A 74 15.09 -4.82 24.23
N LEU A 75 14.13 -5.04 25.12
CA LEU A 75 12.76 -4.59 24.94
C LEU A 75 12.68 -3.06 24.88
N ALA A 76 13.40 -2.34 25.74
CA ALA A 76 13.47 -0.89 25.72
C ALA A 76 13.99 -0.34 24.39
N ARG A 77 15.04 -0.96 23.83
CA ARG A 77 15.57 -0.60 22.49
C ARG A 77 14.55 -0.86 21.39
N ALA A 78 13.91 -2.03 21.38
CA ALA A 78 12.88 -2.36 20.41
C ALA A 78 11.69 -1.40 20.48
N ASN A 79 11.23 -1.07 21.69
CA ASN A 79 10.14 -0.11 21.88
C ASN A 79 10.53 1.31 21.44
N GLY A 80 11.80 1.70 21.60
CA GLY A 80 12.33 2.95 21.05
C GLY A 80 12.24 2.99 19.53
N GLN A 81 12.79 1.98 18.87
CA GLN A 81 12.72 1.81 17.43
C GLN A 81 11.27 1.82 16.93
N ILE A 82 10.35 1.09 17.57
CA ILE A 82 8.94 1.06 17.19
C ILE A 82 8.32 2.45 17.20
N ARG A 83 8.59 3.27 18.22
CA ARG A 83 8.07 4.64 18.31
C ARG A 83 8.61 5.53 17.19
N GLU A 84 9.92 5.45 16.91
CA GLU A 84 10.55 6.22 15.84
C GLU A 84 9.98 5.85 14.46
N CYS A 85 9.84 4.55 14.20
CA CYS A 85 9.30 4.03 12.94
C CYS A 85 7.82 4.34 12.75
N ALA A 86 7.04 4.35 13.84
CA ALA A 86 5.66 4.81 13.81
C ALA A 86 5.57 6.30 13.49
N GLY A 87 6.42 7.13 14.12
CA GLY A 87 6.49 8.57 13.83
C GLY A 87 6.86 8.86 12.38
N TRP A 88 7.84 8.15 11.83
CA TRP A 88 8.18 8.23 10.40
C TRP A 88 6.97 7.90 9.51
N TYR A 89 6.25 6.82 9.80
CA TYR A 89 5.08 6.42 9.02
C TYR A 89 3.97 7.46 9.08
N ASP A 90 3.73 8.05 10.25
CA ASP A 90 2.73 9.10 10.41
C ASP A 90 3.06 10.35 9.57
N GLU A 91 4.35 10.73 9.48
CA GLU A 91 4.76 11.84 8.60
C GLU A 91 4.60 11.51 7.11
N VAL A 92 4.98 10.31 6.68
CA VAL A 92 4.75 9.86 5.30
C VAL A 92 3.25 9.87 4.96
N ARG A 93 2.42 9.35 5.87
CA ARG A 93 0.97 9.30 5.70
C ARG A 93 0.33 10.68 5.62
N LYS A 94 0.81 11.66 6.41
CA LYS A 94 0.37 13.06 6.30
C LYS A 94 0.67 13.62 4.91
N GLY A 95 1.83 13.31 4.34
CA GLY A 95 2.21 13.77 3.00
C GLY A 95 1.38 13.15 1.87
N VAL A 96 0.85 11.93 2.06
CA VAL A 96 -0.03 11.24 1.10
C VAL A 96 -1.48 11.67 1.21
N ALA A 97 -1.93 12.06 2.41
CA ALA A 97 -3.31 12.46 2.68
C ALA A 97 -3.62 13.94 2.36
N GLN A 98 -2.61 14.71 1.94
CA GLN A 98 -2.72 16.11 1.48
C GLN A 98 -2.85 16.16 -0.05
#